data_AF-G0NNB1-F1
#
_entry.id   AF-G0NNB1-F1
#
_cell.length_a   1.000
_cell.length_b   1.000
_cell.length_c   1.000
_cell.angle_alpha   90.00
_cell.angle_beta   90.00
_cell.angle_gamma   90.00
#
_symmetry.space_group_name_H-M   'P 1'
#
loop_
_entity.id
_entity.type
_entity.pdbx_description
1 polymer ?
#
loop_
_entity_poly.entity_id
_entity_poly.type
_entity_poly.pdbx_seq_one_letter_code
_entity_poly.pdbx_strand_id
1 'polypeptide(L)'
;MAAVTELPKMNQELAGAVREGLELKKVETNEKNILPTAEDVEVEKQLVERIHEIESFDSTKLHSTPVKEKNVLPSADDIKQEKQHQELTDGIQNFPSEILKKTETTEKNVLPSPTDIAREKTLQMAASFDKSALHHVETHVSNDVCVTDA
;
A
#
# COMPACT_ATOMS: atom_id res chain seq x y z
N MET A 1 12.17 74.07 -48.81
CA MET A 1 12.84 72.95 -48.12
C MET A 1 12.55 73.11 -46.65
N ALA A 2 11.69 72.25 -46.08
CA ALA A 2 11.33 72.33 -44.66
C ALA A 2 12.61 72.15 -43.84
N ALA A 3 12.88 73.12 -42.97
CA ALA A 3 14.11 73.19 -42.21
C ALA A 3 14.16 72.01 -41.23
N VAL A 4 15.36 71.49 -40.98
CA VAL A 4 15.68 70.42 -40.00
C VAL A 4 15.20 70.75 -38.57
N THR A 5 14.67 71.96 -38.35
CA THR A 5 14.19 72.49 -37.07
C THR A 5 12.86 71.92 -36.59
N GLU A 6 12.05 71.22 -37.40
CA GLU A 6 10.69 70.78 -37.03
C GLU A 6 10.54 69.30 -36.57
N LEU A 7 11.61 68.50 -36.51
CA LEU A 7 11.50 67.12 -36.02
C LEU A 7 11.40 67.05 -34.48
N PRO A 8 10.55 66.16 -33.90
CA PRO A 8 10.51 65.94 -32.46
C PRO A 8 11.87 65.43 -31.98
N LYS A 9 12.53 66.22 -31.14
CA LYS A 9 13.85 65.90 -30.59
C LYS A 9 13.69 65.08 -29.31
N MET A 10 14.53 64.07 -29.12
CA MET A 10 14.64 63.33 -27.86
C MET A 10 14.79 64.32 -26.70
N ASN A 11 14.16 64.03 -25.55
CA ASN A 11 14.34 64.85 -24.36
C ASN A 11 15.84 65.03 -24.11
N GLN A 12 16.26 66.29 -24.00
CA GLN A 12 17.66 66.67 -23.96
C GLN A 12 18.41 66.04 -22.78
N GLU A 13 17.70 65.75 -21.69
CA GLU A 13 18.20 65.08 -20.49
C GLU A 13 18.49 63.60 -20.73
N LEU A 14 17.57 62.86 -21.37
CA LEU A 14 17.76 61.44 -21.72
C LEU A 14 18.82 61.27 -22.82
N ALA A 15 18.83 62.16 -23.80
CA ALA A 15 19.86 62.20 -24.84
C ALA A 15 21.25 62.49 -24.25
N GLY A 16 21.31 63.34 -23.22
CA GLY A 16 22.48 63.57 -22.39
C GLY A 16 22.93 62.29 -21.69
N ALA A 17 22.06 61.68 -20.89
CA ALA A 17 22.38 60.50 -20.08
C ALA A 17 22.86 59.29 -20.91
N VAL A 18 22.28 59.05 -22.09
CA VAL A 18 22.72 57.95 -22.97
C VAL A 18 24.07 58.26 -23.62
N ARG A 19 24.30 59.52 -24.04
CA ARG A 19 25.60 59.96 -24.59
C ARG A 19 26.71 60.00 -23.54
N GLU A 20 26.36 60.37 -22.31
CA GLU A 20 27.29 60.40 -21.19
C GLU A 20 27.69 58.99 -20.77
N GLY A 21 26.89 57.97 -21.12
CA GLY A 21 27.18 56.57 -20.86
C GLY A 21 26.94 56.24 -19.39
N LEU A 22 26.04 55.30 -19.12
CA LEU A 22 25.88 54.78 -17.78
C LEU A 22 26.95 53.71 -17.54
N GLU A 23 27.82 53.95 -16.58
CA GLU A 23 28.77 52.95 -16.08
C GLU A 23 27.98 51.83 -15.40
N LEU A 24 27.73 50.74 -16.14
CA LEU A 24 27.25 49.51 -15.54
C LEU A 24 28.37 48.89 -14.71
N LYS A 25 28.04 48.39 -13.52
CA LYS A 25 29.02 47.67 -12.70
C LYS A 25 29.59 46.52 -13.53
N LYS A 26 30.90 46.54 -13.74
CA LYS A 26 31.62 45.45 -14.40
C LYS A 26 31.42 44.19 -13.56
N VAL A 27 30.68 43.21 -14.09
CA VAL A 27 30.54 41.89 -13.48
C VAL A 27 31.66 41.02 -14.04
N GLU A 28 32.57 40.60 -13.17
CA GLU A 28 33.66 39.69 -13.52
C GLU A 28 33.11 38.26 -13.61
N THR A 29 33.04 37.71 -14.82
CA THR A 29 32.66 36.31 -15.02
C THR A 29 33.89 35.42 -14.91
N ASN A 30 33.99 34.67 -13.80
CA ASN A 30 35.02 33.65 -13.64
C ASN A 30 34.53 32.31 -14.21
N GLU A 31 35.16 31.86 -15.29
CA GLU A 31 35.04 30.49 -15.79
C GLU A 31 35.85 29.56 -14.87
N LYS A 32 35.17 28.70 -14.10
CA LYS A 32 35.84 27.75 -13.21
C LYS A 32 36.38 26.56 -14.00
N ASN A 33 37.49 26.77 -14.70
CA ASN A 33 38.31 25.69 -15.23
C ASN A 33 39.17 25.12 -14.10
N ILE A 34 38.53 24.33 -13.22
CA ILE A 34 39.27 23.57 -12.21
C ILE A 34 40.09 22.50 -12.93
N LEU A 35 41.40 22.51 -12.70
CA LEU A 35 42.24 21.39 -13.11
C LEU A 35 41.92 20.20 -12.22
N PRO A 36 42.00 18.96 -12.73
CA PRO A 36 41.96 17.77 -11.91
C PRO A 36 42.94 17.91 -10.73
N THR A 37 42.48 17.53 -9.54
CA THR A 37 43.31 17.53 -8.34
C THR A 37 44.34 16.40 -8.41
N ALA A 38 45.37 16.45 -7.57
CA ALA A 38 46.34 15.37 -7.50
C ALA A 38 45.68 14.05 -7.07
N GLU A 39 44.66 14.13 -6.23
CA GLU A 39 43.82 13.02 -5.81
C GLU A 39 43.05 12.40 -6.98
N ASP A 40 42.48 13.21 -7.88
CA ASP A 40 41.75 12.72 -9.05
C ASP A 40 42.64 11.87 -9.96
N VAL A 41 43.89 12.33 -10.20
CA VAL A 41 44.87 11.62 -11.04
C VAL A 41 45.34 10.32 -10.39
N GLU A 42 45.55 10.33 -9.07
CA GLU A 42 45.95 9.13 -8.33
C GLU A 42 44.85 8.06 -8.35
N VAL A 43 43.59 8.46 -8.17
CA VAL A 43 42.44 7.56 -8.27
C VAL A 43 42.32 6.96 -9.67
N GLU A 44 42.47 7.78 -10.71
CA GLU A 44 42.41 7.32 -12.10
C GLU A 44 43.52 6.30 -12.38
N LYS A 45 44.74 6.56 -11.92
CA LYS A 45 45.87 5.64 -12.07
C LYS A 45 45.59 4.28 -11.41
N GLN A 46 45.09 4.28 -10.18
CA GLN A 46 44.73 3.04 -9.47
C GLN A 46 43.62 2.26 -10.20
N LEU A 47 42.67 2.96 -10.80
CA LEU A 47 41.58 2.36 -11.58
C LEU A 47 42.11 1.70 -12.86
N VAL A 48 43.00 2.39 -13.58
CA VAL A 48 43.64 1.87 -14.78
C VAL A 48 44.47 0.62 -14.46
N GLU A 49 45.25 0.65 -13.39
CA GLU A 49 46.04 -0.50 -12.93
C GLU A 49 45.13 -1.70 -12.59
N ARG A 50 44.04 -1.48 -11.86
CA ARG A 50 43.06 -2.52 -11.52
C ARG A 50 42.39 -3.13 -12.75
N ILE A 51 42.00 -2.30 -13.73
CA ILE A 51 41.40 -2.78 -14.97
C ILE A 51 42.39 -3.67 -15.71
N HIS A 52 43.64 -3.21 -15.84
CA HIS A 52 44.70 -3.98 -16.48
C HIS A 52 44.98 -5.32 -15.76
N GLU A 53 44.96 -5.35 -14.43
CA GLU A 53 45.09 -6.58 -13.65
C GLU A 53 43.97 -7.59 -13.93
N ILE A 54 42.73 -7.11 -14.11
CA ILE A 54 41.58 -7.94 -14.45
C ILE A 54 41.66 -8.43 -15.89
N GLU A 55 42.05 -7.57 -16.84
CA GLU A 55 42.21 -7.94 -18.26
C GLU A 55 43.33 -8.96 -18.48
N SER A 56 44.43 -8.82 -17.75
CA SER A 56 45.57 -9.75 -17.78
C SER A 56 45.41 -10.95 -16.85
N PHE A 57 44.24 -11.10 -16.20
CA PHE A 57 43.99 -12.18 -15.27
C PHE A 57 44.01 -13.54 -15.97
N ASP A 58 44.92 -14.40 -15.52
CA ASP A 58 45.07 -15.76 -16.01
C ASP A 58 44.05 -16.69 -15.35
N SER A 59 43.01 -17.05 -16.11
CA SER A 59 41.95 -17.97 -15.68
C SER A 59 42.45 -19.35 -15.25
N THR A 60 43.67 -19.77 -15.64
CA THR A 60 44.26 -21.05 -15.21
C THR A 60 44.66 -21.06 -13.73
N LYS A 61 44.76 -19.88 -13.11
CA LYS A 61 45.00 -19.72 -11.66
C LYS A 61 43.75 -19.97 -10.82
N LEU A 62 42.57 -20.08 -11.44
CA LEU A 62 41.34 -20.42 -10.73
C LEU A 62 41.35 -21.89 -10.33
N HIS A 63 41.02 -22.18 -9.08
CA HIS A 63 40.83 -23.55 -8.62
C HIS A 63 39.60 -24.18 -9.30
N SER A 64 39.80 -25.33 -9.94
CA SER A 64 38.68 -26.09 -10.50
C SER A 64 37.83 -26.66 -9.36
N THR A 65 36.57 -26.24 -9.28
CA THR A 65 35.60 -26.81 -8.35
C THR A 65 34.75 -27.84 -9.10
N PRO A 66 34.69 -29.12 -8.67
CA PRO A 66 33.83 -30.10 -9.30
C PRO A 66 32.36 -29.76 -9.01
N VAL A 67 31.64 -29.28 -10.02
CA VAL A 67 30.17 -29.13 -9.98
C VAL A 67 29.54 -30.51 -10.13
N LYS A 68 28.96 -31.04 -9.05
CA LYS A 68 28.18 -32.28 -9.08
C LYS A 68 26.71 -31.94 -9.24
N GLU A 69 26.18 -32.10 -10.44
CA GLU A 69 24.74 -32.04 -10.70
C GLU A 69 24.04 -33.18 -9.95
N LYS A 70 23.18 -32.83 -9.00
CA LYS A 70 22.39 -33.83 -8.24
C LYS A 70 21.06 -34.07 -8.96
N ASN A 71 21.10 -34.94 -9.97
CA ASN A 71 19.89 -35.53 -10.52
C ASN A 71 19.45 -36.69 -9.63
N VAL A 72 18.52 -36.42 -8.71
CA VAL A 72 17.89 -37.45 -7.88
C VAL A 72 16.66 -37.94 -8.63
N LEU A 73 16.64 -39.24 -8.95
CA LEU A 73 15.44 -39.86 -9.49
C LEU A 73 14.38 -39.98 -8.39
N PRO A 74 13.08 -39.93 -8.72
CA PRO A 74 12.03 -40.24 -7.78
C PRO A 74 12.27 -41.58 -7.08
N SER A 75 12.05 -41.63 -5.78
CA SER A 75 12.08 -42.85 -5.00
C SER A 75 10.91 -43.77 -5.39
N ALA A 76 11.02 -45.05 -5.03
CA ALA A 76 9.91 -45.99 -5.14
C ALA A 76 8.70 -45.53 -4.31
N ASP A 77 8.93 -44.85 -3.19
CA ASP A 77 7.87 -44.28 -2.36
C ASP A 77 7.17 -43.11 -3.06
N ASP A 78 7.91 -42.22 -3.72
CA ASP A 78 7.35 -41.09 -4.47
C ASP A 78 6.40 -41.59 -5.58
N ILE A 79 6.83 -42.62 -6.32
CA ILE A 79 6.04 -43.24 -7.39
C ILE A 79 4.78 -43.91 -6.80
N LYS A 80 4.90 -44.57 -5.66
CA LYS A 80 3.77 -45.21 -5.00
C LYS A 80 2.76 -44.19 -4.50
N GLN A 81 3.21 -43.09 -3.91
CA GLN A 81 2.34 -42.00 -3.46
C GLN A 81 1.60 -41.36 -4.63
N GLU A 82 2.31 -41.05 -5.72
CA GLU A 82 1.71 -40.51 -6.94
C GLU A 82 0.64 -41.44 -7.50
N LYS A 83 0.94 -42.74 -7.60
CA LYS A 83 -0.02 -43.74 -8.08
C LYS A 83 -1.27 -43.81 -7.19
N GLN A 84 -1.10 -43.78 -5.86
CA GLN A 84 -2.22 -43.77 -4.93
C GLN A 84 -3.08 -42.50 -5.06
N HIS A 85 -2.44 -41.35 -5.26
CA HIS A 85 -3.13 -40.09 -5.48
C HIS A 85 -3.94 -40.09 -6.77
N GLN A 86 -3.35 -40.59 -7.86
CA GLN A 86 -4.01 -40.74 -9.15
C GLN A 86 -5.22 -41.68 -9.05
N GLU A 87 -5.07 -42.85 -8.45
CA GLU A 87 -6.16 -43.82 -8.26
C GLU A 87 -7.33 -43.23 -7.44
N LEU A 88 -7.03 -42.49 -6.37
CA LEU A 88 -8.06 -41.82 -5.57
C LEU A 88 -8.79 -40.75 -6.38
N THR A 89 -8.05 -39.94 -7.13
CA THR A 89 -8.61 -38.85 -7.93
C THR A 89 -9.49 -39.40 -9.04
N ASP A 90 -9.04 -40.42 -9.76
CA ASP A 90 -9.80 -41.09 -10.80
C ASP A 90 -11.05 -41.76 -10.23
N GLY A 91 -10.95 -42.35 -9.03
CA GLY A 91 -12.08 -42.94 -8.32
C GLY A 91 -13.15 -41.92 -7.95
N ILE A 92 -12.76 -40.72 -7.50
CA ILE A 92 -13.68 -39.63 -7.19
C ILE A 92 -14.31 -39.06 -8.46
N GLN A 93 -13.50 -38.83 -9.50
CA GLN A 93 -13.98 -38.25 -10.76
C GLN A 93 -15.02 -39.13 -11.44
N ASN A 94 -14.82 -40.45 -11.41
CA ASN A 94 -15.69 -41.41 -12.06
C ASN A 94 -16.70 -42.05 -11.10
N PHE A 95 -16.87 -41.52 -9.89
CA PHE A 95 -17.76 -42.08 -8.88
C PHE A 95 -19.23 -41.98 -9.35
N PRO A 96 -19.95 -43.10 -9.50
CA PRO A 96 -21.33 -43.08 -9.95
C PRO A 96 -22.25 -42.62 -8.80
N SER A 97 -22.69 -41.37 -8.81
CA SER A 97 -23.58 -40.81 -7.76
C SER A 97 -24.91 -41.58 -7.61
N GLU A 98 -25.32 -42.33 -8.63
CA GLU A 98 -26.53 -43.17 -8.63
C GLU A 98 -26.50 -44.29 -7.59
N ILE A 99 -25.31 -44.75 -7.18
CA ILE A 99 -25.17 -45.82 -6.17
C ILE A 99 -25.30 -45.30 -4.74
N LEU A 100 -25.37 -43.98 -4.54
CA LEU A 100 -25.57 -43.40 -3.23
C LEU A 100 -26.94 -43.78 -2.67
N LYS A 101 -26.95 -44.19 -1.41
CA LYS A 101 -28.20 -44.51 -0.71
C LYS A 101 -29.07 -43.26 -0.62
N LYS A 102 -30.33 -43.37 -1.05
CA LYS A 102 -31.30 -42.29 -0.88
C LYS A 102 -31.52 -42.04 0.61
N THR A 103 -31.50 -40.77 0.99
CA THR A 103 -31.83 -40.32 2.34
C THR A 103 -32.84 -39.20 2.25
N GLU A 104 -33.81 -39.18 3.16
CA GLU A 104 -34.77 -38.08 3.28
C GLU A 104 -34.13 -36.98 4.13
N THR A 105 -34.06 -35.76 3.60
CA THR A 105 -33.54 -34.58 4.31
C THR A 105 -34.67 -33.60 4.58
N THR A 106 -34.90 -33.27 5.85
CA THR A 106 -35.87 -32.25 6.25
C THR A 106 -35.18 -30.90 6.45
N GLU A 107 -35.37 -29.96 5.54
CA GLU A 107 -34.92 -28.57 5.70
C GLU A 107 -35.98 -27.75 6.44
N LYS A 108 -35.67 -27.24 7.64
CA LYS A 108 -36.60 -26.43 8.44
C LYS A 108 -36.43 -24.94 8.16
N ASN A 109 -36.92 -24.50 7.00
CA ASN A 109 -37.11 -23.08 6.72
C ASN A 109 -38.51 -22.64 7.16
N VAL A 110 -38.73 -22.57 8.48
CA VAL A 110 -39.96 -21.99 9.03
C VAL A 110 -39.77 -20.49 9.23
N LEU A 111 -40.71 -19.71 8.68
CA LEU A 111 -40.79 -18.29 8.99
C LEU A 111 -41.03 -18.11 10.50
N PRO A 112 -40.45 -17.07 11.12
CA PRO A 112 -40.70 -16.78 12.52
C PRO A 112 -42.21 -16.60 12.77
N SER A 113 -42.72 -17.15 13.87
CA SER A 113 -44.14 -17.02 14.20
C SER A 113 -44.47 -15.58 14.62
N PRO A 114 -45.74 -15.16 14.55
CA PRO A 114 -46.16 -13.87 15.09
C PRO A 114 -45.78 -13.67 16.56
N THR A 115 -45.80 -14.74 17.35
CA THR A 115 -45.36 -14.72 18.76
C THR A 115 -43.87 -14.46 18.89
N ASP A 116 -43.06 -15.05 18.00
CA ASP A 116 -41.61 -14.84 18.01
C ASP A 116 -41.26 -13.40 17.67
N ILE A 117 -41.93 -12.84 16.66
CA ILE A 117 -41.80 -11.44 16.24
C ILE A 117 -42.26 -10.50 17.37
N ALA A 118 -43.41 -10.78 17.98
CA ALA A 118 -43.95 -9.95 19.05
C ALA A 118 -42.99 -9.91 20.26
N ARG A 119 -42.50 -11.08 20.68
CA ARG A 119 -41.54 -11.21 21.78
C ARG A 119 -40.26 -10.41 21.51
N GLU A 120 -39.70 -10.53 20.30
CA GLU A 120 -38.50 -9.77 19.93
C GLU A 120 -38.77 -8.26 19.92
N LYS A 121 -39.90 -7.82 19.35
CA LYS A 121 -40.30 -6.40 19.37
C LYS A 121 -40.48 -5.87 20.78
N THR A 122 -41.10 -6.63 21.69
CA THR A 122 -41.27 -6.20 23.09
C THR A 122 -39.93 -5.98 23.78
N LEU A 123 -38.96 -6.87 23.56
CA LEU A 123 -37.61 -6.72 24.12
C LEU A 123 -36.91 -5.47 23.57
N GLN A 124 -37.02 -5.21 22.27
CA GLN A 124 -36.49 -3.98 21.66
C GLN A 124 -37.16 -2.73 22.21
N MET A 125 -38.49 -2.72 22.34
CA MET A 125 -39.24 -1.60 22.90
C MET A 125 -38.87 -1.33 24.36
N ALA A 126 -38.69 -2.38 25.17
CA ALA A 126 -38.25 -2.24 26.55
C ALA A 126 -36.82 -1.68 26.66
N ALA A 127 -35.92 -2.11 25.77
CA ALA A 127 -34.54 -1.58 25.73
C ALA A 127 -34.47 -0.11 25.31
N SER A 128 -35.41 0.35 24.47
CA SER A 128 -35.51 1.73 24.00
C SER A 128 -36.50 2.59 24.80
N PHE A 129 -36.97 2.11 25.96
CA PHE A 129 -37.96 2.82 26.76
C PHE A 129 -37.37 4.07 27.43
N ASP A 130 -37.94 5.24 27.14
CA ASP A 130 -37.55 6.53 27.73
C ASP A 130 -38.29 6.76 29.07
N LYS A 131 -37.55 6.65 30.18
CA LYS A 131 -38.09 6.89 31.53
C LYS A 131 -38.52 8.35 31.76
N SER A 132 -38.00 9.30 30.99
CA SER A 132 -38.37 10.72 31.14
C SER A 132 -39.79 11.03 30.65
N ALA A 133 -40.36 10.14 29.82
CA ALA A 133 -41.74 10.24 29.35
C ALA A 133 -42.78 9.77 30.39
N LEU A 134 -42.35 9.22 31.54
CA LEU A 134 -43.26 8.86 32.63
C LEU A 134 -43.68 10.09 33.42
N HIS A 135 -44.99 10.27 33.61
CA HIS A 135 -45.51 11.25 34.54
C HIS A 135 -45.11 10.91 35.97
N HIS A 136 -44.65 11.91 36.73
CA HIS A 136 -44.35 11.75 38.14
C HIS A 136 -45.64 11.45 38.93
N VAL A 137 -45.62 10.41 39.74
CA VAL A 137 -46.69 10.08 40.70
C VAL A 137 -46.07 9.96 42.07
N GLU A 138 -46.50 10.82 42.99
CA GLU A 138 -46.09 10.78 44.39
C GLU A 138 -46.95 9.76 45.14
N THR A 139 -46.32 8.73 45.71
CA THR A 139 -47.03 7.67 46.43
C THR A 139 -47.15 8.01 47.91
N HIS A 140 -48.37 8.05 48.43
CA HIS A 140 -48.64 8.12 49.86
C HIS A 140 -49.00 6.72 50.40
N VAL A 141 -48.24 6.25 51.41
CA VAL A 141 -48.52 4.99 52.11
C VAL A 141 -49.24 5.35 53.41
N SER A 142 -50.53 5.05 53.48
CA SER A 142 -51.29 5.12 54.73
C SER A 142 -51.22 3.76 55.44
N ASN A 143 -50.55 3.73 56.59
CA ASN A 143 -50.52 2.58 57.50
C ASN A 143 -51.50 2.80 58.66
N ASP A 144 -52.80 2.80 58.37
CA ASP A 144 -53.82 2.76 59.44
C ASP A 144 -54.24 1.31 59.66
N VAL A 145 -53.57 0.63 60.58
CA VAL A 145 -54.07 -0.61 61.19
C VAL A 145 -55.00 -0.20 62.33
N CYS A 146 -56.30 -0.17 62.08
CA CYS A 146 -57.28 -0.09 63.14
C CYS A 146 -57.39 -1.47 63.83
N VAL A 147 -56.64 -1.65 64.92
CA VAL A 147 -56.92 -2.71 65.88
C VAL A 147 -58.24 -2.36 66.56
N THR A 148 -59.28 -3.14 66.29
CA THR A 148 -60.51 -3.10 67.09
C THR A 148 -60.38 -4.19 68.14
N ASP A 149 -60.12 -3.77 69.38
CA ASP A 149 -60.13 -4.62 70.57
C ASP A 149 -61.58 -4.84 71.05
N ALA A 150 -61.91 -6.13 71.25
CA ALA A 150 -63.02 -6.74 72.01
C ALA A 150 -64.48 -6.46 71.61
#